data_AF-A0A658NNI7-F1
#
_entry.id   AF-A0A658NNI7-F1
#
_cell.length_a   1.000
_cell.length_b   1.000
_cell.length_c   1.000
_cell.angle_alpha   90.00
_cell.angle_beta   90.00
_cell.angle_gamma   90.00
#
_symmetry.space_group_name_H-M   'P 1'
#
loop_
_entity.id
_entity.type
_entity.pdbx_description
1 polymer ?
#
loop_
_entity_poly.entity_id
_entity_poly.type
_entity_poly.pdbx_seq_one_letter_code
_entity_poly.pdbx_strand_id
1 'polypeptide(L)'
;TGDARVTRAGRTLRRTKIDELPQLINVLNGDMSLVGPRPEDPRYVAFYTPEQRRVLAVRPGITSAASLAYRHEEQMLSGADWETIYR
;
A
#
# COMPACT_ATOMS: atom_id res chain seq x y z
N THR A 1 8.13 7.42 11.99
CA THR A 1 9.57 7.31 12.33
C THR A 1 9.72 6.86 13.78
N GLY A 2 10.11 5.62 14.07
CA GLY A 2 10.19 5.17 15.48
C GLY A 2 10.36 3.67 15.73
N ASP A 3 10.25 2.82 14.70
CA ASP A 3 10.47 1.38 14.87
C ASP A 3 11.97 1.05 15.00
N ALA A 4 12.37 0.56 16.18
CA ALA A 4 13.75 0.20 16.52
C ALA A 4 14.34 -0.92 15.63
N ARG A 5 13.48 -1.68 14.91
CA ARG A 5 13.91 -2.74 13.99
C ARG A 5 14.40 -2.20 12.65
N VAL A 6 14.15 -0.92 12.35
CA VAL A 6 14.52 -0.31 11.06
C VAL A 6 15.99 0.13 11.08
N THR A 7 16.84 -0.61 10.38
CA THR A 7 18.25 -0.29 10.20
C THR A 7 18.46 0.99 9.36
N ARG A 8 19.68 1.54 9.37
CA ARG A 8 20.04 2.68 8.50
C ARG A 8 19.77 2.37 7.02
N ALA A 9 20.10 1.16 6.57
CA ALA A 9 19.80 0.71 5.21
C ALA A 9 18.29 0.63 4.95
N GLY A 10 17.52 0.03 5.87
CA GLY A 10 16.06 -0.04 5.76
C GLY A 10 15.40 1.34 5.68
N ARG A 11 15.95 2.33 6.40
CA ARG A 11 15.47 3.72 6.34
C ARG A 11 15.69 4.34 4.95
N THR A 12 16.84 4.11 4.34
CA THR A 12 17.13 4.59 2.98
C THR A 12 16.22 3.89 1.95
N LEU A 13 16.04 2.57 2.05
CA LEU A 13 15.16 1.81 1.16
C LEU A 13 13.72 2.36 1.20
N ARG A 14 13.13 2.51 2.38
CA ARG A 14 11.79 3.09 2.55
C ARG A 14 11.68 4.53 2.05
N ARG A 15 12.70 5.37 2.31
CA ARG A 15 12.70 6.77 1.86
C ARG A 15 12.76 6.88 0.33
N THR A 16 13.47 5.96 -0.31
CA THR A 16 13.68 5.92 -1.77
C THR A 16 12.66 5.05 -2.51
N LYS A 17 11.81 4.31 -1.78
CA LYS A 17 10.85 3.33 -2.33
C LYS A 17 11.51 2.19 -3.13
N ILE A 18 12.81 1.96 -2.92
CA ILE A 18 13.56 0.88 -3.59
C ILE A 18 13.08 -0.50 -3.14
N ASP A 19 12.49 -0.60 -1.95
CA ASP A 19 11.84 -1.82 -1.44
C ASP A 19 10.62 -2.26 -2.28
N GLU A 20 10.08 -1.39 -3.14
CA GLU A 20 8.98 -1.72 -4.06
C GLU A 20 9.46 -2.26 -5.42
N LEU A 21 10.76 -2.14 -5.76
CA LEU A 21 11.31 -2.63 -7.03
C LEU A 21 11.07 -4.12 -7.32
N PRO A 22 11.13 -5.05 -6.34
CA PRO A 22 10.80 -6.45 -6.59
C PRO A 22 9.39 -6.65 -7.13
N GLN A 23 8.42 -5.79 -6.79
CA GLN A 23 7.05 -5.89 -7.32
C GLN A 23 6.97 -5.56 -8.82
N LEU A 24 7.93 -4.81 -9.35
CA LEU A 24 7.99 -4.52 -10.79
C LEU A 24 8.22 -5.80 -11.61
N ILE A 25 8.89 -6.80 -11.05
CA ILE A 25 9.06 -8.11 -11.68
C ILE A 25 7.69 -8.79 -11.86
N ASN A 26 6.80 -8.70 -10.87
CA ASN A 26 5.45 -9.26 -10.98
C ASN A 26 4.60 -8.55 -12.05
N VAL A 27 4.85 -7.26 -12.29
CA VAL A 27 4.22 -6.53 -13.41
C VAL A 27 4.72 -7.08 -14.75
N LEU A 28 6.03 -7.31 -14.87
CA LEU A 28 6.62 -7.90 -16.07
C LEU A 28 6.13 -9.33 -16.32
N ASN A 29 5.91 -10.10 -15.26
CA ASN A 29 5.34 -11.46 -15.32
C ASN A 29 3.83 -11.49 -15.59
N GLY A 30 3.15 -10.34 -15.48
CA GLY A 30 1.71 -10.20 -15.75
C GLY A 30 0.79 -10.51 -14.55
N ASP A 31 1.35 -10.80 -13.38
CA ASP A 31 0.59 -11.04 -12.13
C ASP A 31 0.04 -9.73 -11.54
N MET A 32 0.74 -8.62 -11.79
CA MET A 32 0.37 -7.27 -11.33
C MET A 32 0.28 -6.29 -12.49
N SER A 33 -0.30 -5.12 -12.24
CA SER A 33 -0.26 -3.95 -13.11
C SER A 33 0.54 -2.81 -12.48
N LEU A 34 0.93 -1.81 -13.28
CA LEU A 34 1.50 -0.57 -12.73
C LEU A 34 0.44 0.19 -11.92
N VAL A 35 -0.78 0.30 -12.47
CA VAL A 35 -1.91 1.01 -11.87
C VAL A 35 -3.06 0.03 -11.65
N GLY A 36 -3.55 -0.05 -10.42
CA GLY A 36 -4.59 -0.98 -10.01
C GLY A 36 -4.87 -0.90 -8.51
N PRO A 37 -5.89 -1.62 -8.00
CA PRO A 37 -6.12 -1.69 -6.56
C PRO A 37 -4.95 -2.36 -5.84
N ARG A 38 -4.71 -1.97 -4.59
CA ARG A 38 -3.66 -2.59 -3.78
C ARG A 38 -4.07 -4.04 -3.47
N PRO A 39 -3.14 -5.01 -3.43
CA PRO A 39 -3.48 -6.35 -2.98
C PRO A 39 -3.92 -6.31 -1.51
N GLU A 40 -5.12 -6.83 -1.26
CA GLU A 40 -5.79 -6.81 0.04
C GLU A 40 -5.50 -8.09 0.84
N ASP A 41 -5.44 -7.97 2.16
CA ASP A 41 -5.32 -9.14 3.03
C ASP A 41 -6.64 -9.94 3.01
N PRO A 42 -6.61 -11.27 2.81
CA PRO A 42 -7.81 -12.11 2.79
C PRO A 42 -8.70 -11.95 4.04
N ARG A 43 -8.11 -11.60 5.19
CA ARG A 43 -8.84 -11.35 6.43
C ARG A 43 -9.78 -10.14 6.31
N TYR A 44 -9.36 -9.09 5.61
CA TYR A 44 -10.21 -7.91 5.39
C TYR A 44 -11.24 -8.16 4.27
N VAL A 45 -10.83 -8.88 3.22
CA VAL A 45 -11.72 -9.29 2.13
C VAL A 45 -12.91 -10.11 2.64
N ALA A 46 -12.75 -10.86 3.72
CA ALA A 46 -13.83 -11.62 4.35
C ALA A 46 -15.02 -10.73 4.75
N PHE A 47 -14.78 -9.46 5.08
CA PHE A 47 -15.81 -8.48 5.48
C PHE A 47 -16.38 -7.67 4.31
N TYR A 48 -15.88 -7.86 3.10
CA TYR A 48 -16.32 -7.06 1.95
C TYR A 48 -17.74 -7.41 1.52
N THR A 49 -18.51 -6.37 1.19
CA THR A 49 -19.79 -6.51 0.50
C THR A 49 -19.59 -7.11 -0.90
N PRO A 50 -20.65 -7.68 -1.52
CA PRO A 50 -20.56 -8.18 -2.89
C PRO A 50 -20.09 -7.12 -3.91
N GLU A 51 -20.44 -5.86 -3.67
CA GLU A 51 -19.99 -4.73 -4.49
C GLU A 51 -18.50 -4.45 -4.31
N GLN A 52 -18.00 -4.41 -3.07
CA GLN A 52 -16.58 -4.20 -2.78
C GLN A 52 -15.71 -5.31 -3.37
N ARG A 53 -16.19 -6.55 -3.38
CA ARG A 53 -15.47 -7.70 -3.97
C ARG A 53 -15.22 -7.56 -5.47
N ARG A 54 -15.94 -6.69 -6.19
CA ARG A 54 -15.67 -6.44 -7.61
C ARG A 54 -14.23 -5.96 -7.86
N VAL A 55 -13.62 -5.30 -6.87
CA VAL A 55 -12.22 -4.84 -6.93
C VAL A 55 -11.21 -5.99 -7.10
N LEU A 56 -11.58 -7.21 -6.68
CA LEU A 56 -10.71 -8.39 -6.76
C LEU A 56 -10.70 -9.01 -8.16
N ALA A 57 -11.59 -8.58 -9.06
CA ALA A 57 -11.66 -9.08 -10.42
C ALA A 57 -10.63 -8.44 -11.37
N VAL A 58 -9.91 -7.40 -10.92
CA VAL A 58 -8.87 -6.73 -11.69
C VAL A 58 -7.48 -7.05 -11.11
N ARG A 59 -6.45 -6.93 -11.94
CA ARG A 59 -5.07 -7.15 -11.49
C ARG A 59 -4.68 -6.12 -10.43
N PRO A 60 -4.01 -6.54 -9.34
CA PRO A 60 -3.51 -5.62 -8.34
C PRO A 60 -2.42 -4.72 -8.91
N GLY A 61 -2.36 -3.48 -8.44
CA GLY A 61 -1.44 -2.44 -8.89
C GLY A 61 -0.34 -2.12 -7.89
N ILE A 62 0.83 -1.69 -8.41
CA ILE A 62 1.87 -1.07 -7.58
C ILE A 62 1.38 0.28 -7.03
N THR A 63 0.69 1.08 -7.85
CA THR A 63 0.08 2.34 -7.43
C THR A 63 -1.42 2.39 -7.68
N SER A 64 -2.11 3.23 -6.91
CA SER A 64 -3.56 3.43 -6.94
C SER A 64 -3.89 4.89 -6.57
N ALA A 65 -5.14 5.31 -6.77
CA ALA A 65 -5.59 6.63 -6.33
C ALA A 65 -5.34 6.83 -4.81
N ALA A 66 -5.60 5.80 -4.01
CA ALA A 66 -5.30 5.81 -2.57
C ALA A 66 -3.80 5.92 -2.30
N SER A 67 -2.94 5.20 -3.05
CA SER A 67 -1.48 5.29 -2.88
C SER A 67 -0.94 6.70 -3.14
N LEU A 68 -1.57 7.44 -4.05
CA LEU A 68 -1.24 8.84 -4.31
C LEU A 68 -1.74 9.77 -3.19
N ALA A 69 -3.00 9.59 -2.76
CA ALA A 69 -3.60 10.38 -1.68
C ALA A 69 -2.86 10.22 -0.35
N TYR A 70 -2.43 8.99 -0.03
CA TYR A 70 -1.83 8.62 1.24
C TYR A 70 -0.31 8.39 1.13
N ARG A 71 0.37 9.02 0.15
CA ARG A 71 1.83 8.83 -0.05
C ARG A 71 2.69 9.19 1.17
N HIS A 72 2.18 10.02 2.07
CA HIS A 72 2.83 10.47 3.31
C HIS A 72 2.04 10.04 4.56
N GLU A 73 1.29 8.94 4.47
CA GLU A 73 0.44 8.44 5.56
C GLU A 73 1.20 8.30 6.89
N GLU A 74 2.45 7.84 6.88
CA GLU A 74 3.28 7.75 8.10
C GLU A 74 3.43 9.10 8.83
N GLN A 75 3.45 10.21 8.08
CA GLN A 75 3.49 11.56 8.65
C GLN A 75 2.11 11.98 9.15
N MET A 76 1.05 11.67 8.39
CA MET A 76 -0.33 11.96 8.77
C MET A 76 -0.69 11.24 10.09
N LEU A 77 -0.35 9.97 10.22
CA LEU A 77 -0.67 9.14 11.38
C LEU A 77 0.26 9.33 12.59
N SER A 78 1.24 10.24 12.50
CA SER A 78 2.16 10.51 13.61
C SER A 78 1.61 11.50 14.66
N GLY A 79 0.39 12.02 14.47
CA GLY A 79 -0.31 12.93 15.38
C GLY A 79 -1.17 12.23 16.45
N ALA A 80 -1.75 13.03 17.36
CA ALA A 80 -2.45 12.54 18.56
C ALA A 80 -3.87 11.98 18.30
N ASP A 81 -4.45 12.27 17.13
CA ASP A 81 -5.82 11.84 16.81
C ASP A 81 -5.91 11.42 15.33
N TRP A 82 -5.77 10.12 15.08
CA TRP A 82 -5.84 9.53 13.74
C TRP A 82 -7.29 9.38 13.27
N GLU A 83 -8.28 9.42 14.17
CA GLU A 83 -9.71 9.31 13.82
C GLU A 83 -10.20 10.56 13.09
N THR A 84 -9.65 11.74 13.39
CA THR A 84 -10.00 12.98 12.68
C THR A 84 -9.43 13.04 11.26
N ILE A 85 -8.39 12.26 10.95
CA ILE A 85 -7.69 12.31 9.64
C ILE A 85 -8.41 11.50 8.57
N TYR A 86 -9.13 10.44 8.95
CA TYR A 86 -9.90 9.59 8.04
C TYR A 86 -11.39 9.96 7.94
N ARG A 87 -11.80 11.10 8.50
CA ARG A 87 -13.19 11.56 8.47
C ARG A 87 -13.58 12.23 7.15
#